data_AF-A0A0Q7W135-F1
#
_entry.id   AF-A0A0Q7W135-F1
#
_cell.length_a   1.000
_cell.length_b   1.000
_cell.length_c   1.000
_cell.angle_alpha   90.00
_cell.angle_beta   90.00
_cell.angle_gamma   90.00
#
_symmetry.space_group_name_H-M   'P 1'
#
loop_
_entity.id
_entity.type
_entity.pdbx_description
1 polymer ?
#
loop_
_entity_poly.entity_id
_entity_poly.type
_entity_poly.pdbx_seq_one_letter_code
_entity_poly.pdbx_strand_id
1 'polypeptide(L)'
;MARKTIEQRLAELDAQRATLKARLSKQERARDTRRKVLLGALVLHRLEHGRDEISRSLPDWLRRELPGFLTREMDKELFADLIKPPADGGTAS
;
A
#
# COMPACT_ATOMS: atom_id res chain seq x y z
N MET A 1 37.84 38.15 -1.03
CA MET A 1 36.87 37.05 -0.86
C MET A 1 37.16 36.35 0.45
N ALA A 2 36.35 36.58 1.50
CA ALA A 2 36.57 35.94 2.80
C ALA A 2 36.42 34.42 2.67
N ARG A 3 37.46 33.67 3.06
CA ARG A 3 37.47 32.21 3.00
C ARG A 3 36.56 31.71 4.12
N LYS A 4 35.46 31.02 3.79
CA LYS A 4 34.58 30.37 4.77
C LYS A 4 35.40 29.52 5.73
N THR A 5 35.09 29.59 7.02
CA THR A 5 35.74 28.77 8.04
C THR A 5 35.40 27.29 7.81
N ILE A 6 36.21 26.40 8.36
CA ILE A 6 35.98 24.95 8.23
C ILE A 6 34.62 24.56 8.82
N GLU A 7 34.23 25.17 9.92
CA GLU A 7 32.93 24.96 10.57
C GLU A 7 31.75 25.37 9.67
N GLN A 8 31.85 26.53 9.00
CA GLN A 8 30.82 26.98 8.07
C GLN A 8 30.67 26.02 6.89
N ARG A 9 31.78 25.49 6.38
CA ARG A 9 31.77 24.48 5.30
C ARG A 9 31.16 23.16 5.76
N LEU A 10 31.45 22.74 6.99
CA LEU A 10 30.89 21.51 7.56
C LEU A 10 29.37 21.65 7.74
N ALA A 11 28.91 22.77 8.29
CA ALA A 11 27.48 23.07 8.45
C ALA A 11 26.74 23.10 7.10
N GLU A 12 27.36 23.67 6.06
CA GLU A 12 26.79 23.67 4.71
C GLU A 12 26.67 22.27 4.11
N LEU A 13 27.69 21.43 4.29
CA LEU A 13 27.67 20.04 3.82
C LEU A 13 26.61 19.21 4.56
N ASP A 14 26.46 19.41 5.87
CA ASP A 14 25.44 18.73 6.66
C ASP A 14 24.02 19.16 6.25
N ALA A 15 23.79 20.46 6.01
CA ALA A 15 22.52 20.97 5.51
C ALA A 15 22.17 20.42 4.11
N GLN A 16 23.16 20.34 3.21
CA GLN A 16 22.99 19.73 1.89
C GLN A 16 22.66 18.24 2.01
N ARG A 17 23.38 17.50 2.86
CA ARG A 17 23.13 16.08 3.11
C ARG A 17 21.72 15.85 3.67
N ALA A 18 21.30 16.65 4.65
CA ALA A 18 19.96 16.56 5.23
C ALA A 18 18.87 16.78 4.17
N THR A 19 19.06 17.78 3.30
CA THR A 19 18.14 18.09 2.19
C THR A 19 18.05 16.92 1.20
N LEU A 20 19.20 16.37 0.79
CA LEU A 20 19.23 15.22 -0.12
C LEU A 20 18.58 13.98 0.48
N LYS A 21 18.83 13.71 1.77
CA LYS A 21 18.21 12.58 2.49
C LYS A 21 16.69 12.75 2.59
N ALA A 22 16.21 13.95 2.89
CA ALA A 22 14.78 14.24 2.93
C ALA A 22 14.11 14.04 1.56
N ARG A 23 14.77 14.48 0.48
CA ARG A 23 14.30 14.28 -0.90
C ARG A 23 14.26 12.79 -1.26
N LEU A 24 15.31 12.03 -0.92
CA LEU A 24 15.35 10.59 -1.18
C LEU A 24 14.22 9.87 -0.44
N SER A 25 14.05 10.13 0.86
CA SER A 25 12.96 9.53 1.65
C SER A 25 11.57 9.88 1.09
N LYS A 26 11.38 11.10 0.57
CA LYS A 26 10.13 11.47 -0.12
C LYS A 26 9.91 10.64 -1.39
N GLN A 27 10.95 10.43 -2.19
CA GLN A 27 10.87 9.62 -3.40
C GLN A 27 10.59 8.14 -3.08
N GLU A 28 11.24 7.60 -2.05
CA GLU A 28 11.03 6.22 -1.61
C GLU A 28 9.60 5.99 -1.15
N ARG A 29 9.04 6.89 -0.32
CA ARG A 29 7.63 6.82 0.10
C ARG A 29 6.68 6.95 -1.09
N ALA A 30 6.93 7.87 -2.01
CA ALA A 30 6.10 8.00 -3.22
C ALA A 30 6.12 6.72 -4.07
N ARG A 31 7.29 6.09 -4.23
CA ARG A 31 7.44 4.82 -4.96
C ARG A 31 6.72 3.68 -4.23
N ASP A 32 6.87 3.59 -2.92
CA ASP A 32 6.21 2.58 -2.09
C ASP A 32 4.68 2.70 -2.14
N THR A 33 4.15 3.91 -1.96
CA THR A 33 2.71 4.17 -2.12
C THR A 33 2.23 3.78 -3.51
N ARG A 34 2.94 4.18 -4.57
CA ARG A 34 2.56 3.82 -5.94
C ARG A 34 2.55 2.30 -6.16
N ARG A 35 3.55 1.59 -5.65
CA ARG A 35 3.62 0.13 -5.74
C ARG A 35 2.44 -0.54 -5.03
N LYS A 36 2.12 -0.10 -3.80
CA LYS A 36 1.00 -0.63 -3.03
C LYS A 36 -0.34 -0.40 -3.74
N VAL A 37 -0.56 0.81 -4.25
CA VAL A 37 -1.77 1.16 -5.00
C VAL A 37 -1.91 0.32 -6.27
N LEU A 38 -0.83 0.17 -7.06
CA LEU A 38 -0.89 -0.61 -8.30
C LEU A 38 -1.13 -2.11 -8.03
N LEU A 39 -0.53 -2.66 -6.97
CA LEU A 39 -0.80 -4.04 -6.57
C LEU A 39 -2.26 -4.22 -6.12
N GLY A 40 -2.78 -3.30 -5.31
CA GLY A 40 -4.20 -3.32 -4.92
C GLY A 40 -5.14 -3.24 -6.12
N ALA A 41 -4.87 -2.31 -7.05
CA ALA A 41 -5.66 -2.15 -8.27
C ALA A 41 -5.66 -3.42 -9.14
N LEU A 42 -4.53 -4.12 -9.24
CA LEU A 42 -4.45 -5.40 -9.96
C LEU A 42 -5.32 -6.48 -9.30
N VAL A 43 -5.30 -6.57 -7.97
CA VAL A 43 -6.12 -7.54 -7.21
C VAL A 43 -7.60 -7.24 -7.42
N LEU A 44 -8.02 -5.99 -7.30
CA LEU A 44 -9.41 -5.56 -7.54
C LEU A 44 -9.86 -5.89 -8.98
N HIS A 45 -9.03 -5.55 -9.97
CA HIS A 45 -9.31 -5.88 -11.37
C HIS A 45 -9.49 -7.38 -11.58
N ARG A 46 -8.70 -8.23 -10.90
CA ARG A 46 -8.84 -9.70 -10.98
C ARG A 46 -10.14 -10.20 -10.34
N LEU A 47 -10.54 -9.62 -9.20
CA LEU A 47 -11.81 -9.97 -8.55
C LEU A 47 -13.01 -9.65 -9.45
N GLU A 48 -12.96 -8.53 -10.18
CA GLU A 48 -14.05 -8.08 -11.03
C GLU A 48 -14.08 -8.77 -12.40
N HIS A 49 -12.92 -8.95 -13.04
CA HIS A 49 -12.83 -9.32 -14.46
C HIS A 49 -12.08 -10.63 -14.72
N GLY A 50 -11.40 -11.18 -13.71
CA GLY A 50 -10.55 -12.35 -13.86
C GLY A 50 -11.35 -13.64 -14.07
N ARG A 51 -10.90 -14.47 -15.01
CA ARG A 51 -11.55 -15.76 -15.34
C ARG A 51 -10.63 -16.97 -15.19
N ASP A 52 -9.35 -16.72 -14.94
CA ASP A 52 -8.33 -17.72 -14.67
C ASP A 52 -8.50 -18.33 -13.27
N GLU A 53 -7.87 -19.49 -13.05
CA GLU A 53 -7.94 -20.25 -11.80
C GLU A 53 -7.53 -19.43 -10.57
N ILE A 54 -6.51 -18.58 -10.74
CA ILE A 54 -6.05 -17.66 -9.69
C ILE A 54 -7.18 -16.71 -9.30
N SER A 55 -7.86 -16.08 -10.26
CA SER A 55 -8.92 -15.12 -9.95
C SER A 55 -10.16 -15.79 -9.34
N ARG A 56 -10.42 -17.07 -9.67
CA ARG A 56 -11.53 -17.84 -9.06
C ARG A 56 -11.27 -18.20 -7.60
N SER A 57 -10.02 -18.50 -7.23
CA SER A 57 -9.63 -18.84 -5.85
C SER A 57 -9.32 -17.62 -4.98
N LEU A 58 -9.10 -16.46 -5.60
CA LEU A 58 -8.72 -15.22 -4.93
C LEU A 58 -9.74 -14.70 -3.90
N PRO A 59 -11.07 -14.70 -4.15
CA PRO A 59 -12.05 -14.25 -3.15
C PRO A 59 -11.99 -15.07 -1.86
N ASP A 60 -11.94 -16.40 -1.96
CA ASP A 60 -11.91 -17.28 -0.79
C ASP A 60 -10.61 -17.11 -0.01
N TRP A 61 -9.49 -16.96 -0.72
CA TRP A 61 -8.21 -16.65 -0.11
C TRP A 61 -8.24 -15.31 0.64
N LEU A 62 -8.78 -14.25 0.04
CA LEU A 62 -8.90 -12.93 0.68
C LEU A 62 -9.78 -12.96 1.93
N ARG A 63 -10.92 -13.67 1.90
CA ARG A 63 -11.79 -13.83 3.08
C ARG A 63 -11.07 -14.48 4.27
N ARG A 64 -10.13 -15.39 4.01
CA ARG A 64 -9.34 -16.05 5.05
C ARG A 64 -8.21 -15.17 5.58
N GLU A 65 -7.47 -14.51 4.68
CA GLU A 65 -6.24 -13.80 5.06
C GLU A 65 -6.48 -12.34 5.50
N LEU A 66 -7.39 -11.61 4.85
CA LEU A 66 -7.63 -10.18 5.16
C LEU A 66 -7.99 -9.92 6.62
N PRO A 67 -8.87 -10.70 7.28
CA PRO A 67 -9.23 -10.45 8.68
C PRO A 67 -8.04 -10.55 9.65
N GLY A 68 -7.07 -11.43 9.35
CA GLY A 68 -5.83 -11.56 10.13
C GLY A 68 -4.78 -10.51 9.79
N PHE A 69 -4.79 -10.01 8.56
CA PHE A 69 -3.90 -8.93 8.11
C PHE A 69 -4.33 -7.55 8.64
N LEU A 70 -5.63 -7.29 8.70
CA LEU A 70 -6.20 -6.02 9.17
C LEU A 70 -6.23 -5.98 10.69
N THR A 71 -5.40 -5.11 11.28
CA THR A 71 -5.25 -5.02 12.75
C THR A 71 -6.26 -4.09 13.40
N ARG A 72 -6.93 -3.22 12.63
CA ARG A 72 -7.89 -2.24 13.13
C ARG A 72 -9.30 -2.59 12.67
N GLU A 73 -10.28 -2.49 13.56
CA GLU A 73 -11.68 -2.77 13.23
C GLU A 73 -12.21 -1.83 12.13
N MET A 74 -11.88 -0.53 12.19
CA MET A 74 -12.25 0.43 11.14
C MET A 74 -11.70 0.03 9.77
N ASP A 75 -10.51 -0.58 9.71
CA ASP A 75 -9.98 -1.06 8.44
C ASP A 75 -10.74 -2.30 7.97
N LYS A 76 -11.16 -3.20 8.87
CA LYS A 76 -11.99 -4.37 8.52
C LYS A 76 -13.36 -3.96 7.95
N GLU A 77 -13.96 -2.91 8.49
CA GLU A 77 -15.23 -2.36 8.00
C GLU A 77 -15.14 -1.90 6.54
N LEU A 78 -14.00 -1.35 6.12
CA LEU A 78 -13.77 -0.93 4.73
C LEU A 78 -13.78 -2.09 3.72
N PHE A 79 -13.55 -3.33 4.18
CA PHE A 79 -13.50 -4.53 3.35
C PHE A 79 -14.61 -5.52 3.69
N ALA A 80 -15.68 -5.09 4.37
CA ALA A 80 -16.75 -5.98 4.83
C ALA A 80 -17.45 -6.73 3.68
N ASP A 81 -17.57 -6.10 2.51
CA ASP A 81 -18.09 -6.66 1.27
C ASP A 81 -17.22 -7.81 0.73
N LEU A 82 -15.91 -7.71 0.92
CA LEU A 82 -14.93 -8.73 0.51
C LEU A 82 -14.76 -9.82 1.55
N ILE A 83 -14.85 -9.50 2.84
CA ILE A 83 -14.65 -10.43 3.96
C ILE A 83 -15.89 -11.29 4.22
N LYS A 84 -17.08 -10.70 4.15
CA LYS A 84 -18.32 -11.44 4.42
C LYS A 84 -18.63 -12.33 3.21
N PRO A 85 -18.92 -13.63 3.39
CA PRO A 85 -19.44 -14.43 2.30
C PRO A 85 -20.72 -13.78 1.78
N PRO A 86 -20.98 -13.83 0.45
CA PRO A 86 -22.26 -13.38 -0.08
C PRO A 86 -23.35 -14.11 0.70
N ALA A 87 -24.30 -13.36 1.26
CA ALA A 87 -25.44 -13.98 1.93
C ALA A 87 -26.14 -14.86 0.89
N ASP A 88 -26.11 -16.18 1.08
CA ASP A 88 -26.88 -17.11 0.28
C ASP A 88 -28.32 -16.63 0.23
N GLY A 89 -28.73 -16.17 -0.95
CA GLY A 89 -30.01 -15.53 -1.18
C GLY A 89 -30.58 -16.01 -2.50
N GLY A 90 -31.03 -17.27 -2.54
CA GLY A 90 -31.80 -17.78 -3.66
C GLY A 90 -31.90 -19.30 -3.83
N THR A 91 -32.01 -20.09 -2.77
CA THR A 91 -32.77 -21.36 -2.89
C THR A 91 -34.26 -21.00 -2.93
N ALA A 92 -34.78 -20.74 -4.13
CA ALA A 92 -36.20 -20.79 -4.39
C ALA A 92 -36.58 -22.24 -4.72
N SER A 93 -37.48 -22.78 -3.90
CA SER A 93 -38.19 -24.06 -4.12
C SER A 93 -39.03 -24.04 -5.39
#